data_AF-A0A7S4E031-F1
#
_entry.id   AF-A0A7S4E031-F1
#
_cell.length_a   1.000
_cell.length_b   1.000
_cell.length_c   1.000
_cell.angle_alpha   90.00
_cell.angle_beta   90.00
_cell.angle_gamma   90.00
#
_symmetry.space_group_name_H-M   'P 1'
#
loop_
_entity.id
_entity.type
_entity.pdbx_description
1 polymer ?
#
loop_
_entity_poly.entity_id
_entity_poly.type
_entity_poly.pdbx_seq_one_letter_code
_entity_poly.pdbx_strand_id
1 'polypeptide(L)'
;EQEHVALAKTYFDLREYARAAYVLEGYKGHHARFLRSYSRYLAGERSRLEEMQQKREPLARAKVTNRALRELENELGTLYRNTYSETKDNSSVEALDPFCMYLYGLVLKQLDRNDLATEALVRSVNAYPFNWSAWRCLTSLVKSKESVSKLGLEDHCIKQMFL
;
A
#
# COMPACT_ATOMS: atom_id res chain seq x y z
N GLU A 1 -18.86 6.70 10.83
CA GLU A 1 -17.80 6.14 9.96
C GLU A 1 -18.35 5.48 8.70
N GLN A 2 -19.26 4.49 8.80
CA GLN A 2 -19.79 3.76 7.63
C GLN A 2 -20.39 4.66 6.54
N GLU A 3 -21.18 5.67 6.91
CA GLU A 3 -21.76 6.64 5.96
C GLU A 3 -20.68 7.46 5.23
N HIS A 4 -19.62 7.84 5.93
CA HIS A 4 -18.49 8.55 5.33
C HIS A 4 -17.64 7.66 4.44
N VAL A 5 -17.50 6.37 4.78
CA VAL A 5 -16.87 5.38 3.90
C VAL A 5 -17.70 5.20 2.63
N ALA A 6 -19.03 5.14 2.73
CA ALA A 6 -19.91 5.08 1.57
C ALA A 6 -19.81 6.34 0.70
N LEU A 7 -19.83 7.54 1.31
CA LEU A 7 -19.62 8.79 0.60
C LEU A 7 -18.24 8.85 -0.08
N ALA A 8 -17.17 8.53 0.65
CA ALA A 8 -15.83 8.48 0.09
C ALA A 8 -15.73 7.46 -1.05
N LYS A 9 -16.44 6.34 -0.96
CA LYS A 9 -16.52 5.35 -2.02
C LYS A 9 -17.19 5.91 -3.28
N THR A 10 -18.28 6.68 -3.15
CA THR A 10 -18.89 7.36 -4.30
C THR A 10 -17.91 8.35 -4.96
N TYR A 11 -17.18 9.15 -4.19
CA TYR A 11 -16.13 10.02 -4.73
C TYR A 11 -14.99 9.22 -5.39
N PHE A 12 -14.60 8.10 -4.78
CA PHE A 12 -13.57 7.21 -5.32
C PHE A 12 -13.98 6.64 -6.68
N ASP A 13 -15.22 6.16 -6.80
CA ASP A 13 -15.75 5.56 -8.02
C ASP A 13 -15.91 6.60 -9.15
N LEU A 14 -16.16 7.87 -8.79
CA LEU A 14 -16.11 9.03 -9.70
C LEU A 14 -14.67 9.51 -10.02
N ARG A 15 -13.63 8.83 -9.52
CA ARG A 15 -12.20 9.18 -9.67
C ARG A 15 -11.83 10.53 -9.01
N GLU A 16 -12.60 10.98 -8.05
CA GLU A 16 -12.37 12.18 -7.27
C GLU A 16 -11.54 11.86 -6.02
N TYR A 17 -10.38 11.25 -6.23
CA TYR A 17 -9.59 10.63 -5.16
C TYR A 17 -9.19 11.60 -4.03
N ALA A 18 -8.88 12.86 -4.35
CA ALA A 18 -8.56 13.87 -3.33
C ALA A 18 -9.75 14.14 -2.39
N ARG A 19 -10.98 14.17 -2.92
CA ARG A 19 -12.21 14.33 -2.12
C ARG A 19 -12.48 13.09 -1.28
N ALA A 20 -12.32 11.89 -1.86
CA ALA A 20 -12.46 10.63 -1.14
C ALA A 20 -11.49 10.56 0.06
N ALA A 21 -10.24 10.98 -0.13
CA ALA A 21 -9.26 11.05 0.95
C ALA A 21 -9.63 12.06 2.04
N TYR A 22 -10.07 13.26 1.64
CA TYR A 22 -10.44 14.34 2.57
C TYR A 22 -11.59 13.95 3.50
N VAL A 23 -12.64 13.32 2.95
CA VAL A 23 -13.79 12.83 3.75
C VAL A 23 -13.37 11.84 4.83
N LEU A 24 -12.25 11.14 4.64
CA LEU A 24 -11.78 10.08 5.53
C LEU A 24 -10.63 10.48 6.47
N GLU A 25 -10.22 11.76 6.49
CA GLU A 25 -9.03 12.22 7.22
C GLU A 25 -9.10 11.95 8.74
N GLY A 26 -10.29 12.07 9.35
CA GLY A 26 -10.50 11.83 10.78
C GLY A 26 -10.79 10.38 11.19
N TYR A 27 -10.97 9.47 10.23
CA TYR A 27 -11.39 8.09 10.52
C TYR A 27 -10.20 7.13 10.60
N LYS A 28 -10.27 6.18 11.53
CA LYS A 28 -9.17 5.26 11.86
C LYS A 28 -9.46 3.79 11.55
N GLY A 29 -10.71 3.40 11.34
CA GLY A 29 -11.04 2.00 11.04
C GLY A 29 -10.38 1.53 9.75
N HIS A 30 -10.13 0.22 9.65
CA HIS A 30 -9.36 -0.39 8.57
C HIS A 30 -9.85 0.01 7.16
N HIS A 31 -11.16 -0.04 6.93
CA HIS A 31 -11.76 0.31 5.64
C HIS A 31 -11.55 1.79 5.28
N ALA A 32 -11.79 2.68 6.24
CA ALA A 32 -11.59 4.12 6.05
C ALA A 32 -10.11 4.43 5.78
N ARG A 33 -9.21 3.82 6.56
CA ARG A 33 -7.77 4.00 6.45
C ARG A 33 -7.24 3.52 5.10
N PHE A 34 -7.61 2.30 4.69
CA PHE A 34 -7.22 1.78 3.39
C PHE A 34 -7.74 2.66 2.26
N LEU A 35 -9.04 2.98 2.26
CA LEU A 35 -9.65 3.79 1.19
C LEU A 35 -9.04 5.20 1.15
N ARG A 36 -8.79 5.84 2.29
CA ARG A 36 -8.10 7.14 2.37
C ARG A 36 -6.70 7.06 1.77
N SER A 37 -5.87 6.16 2.27
CA SER A 37 -4.47 6.06 1.87
C SER A 37 -4.35 5.66 0.40
N TYR A 38 -5.21 4.76 -0.08
CA TYR A 38 -5.24 4.37 -1.49
C TYR A 38 -5.74 5.50 -2.38
N SER A 39 -6.72 6.29 -1.93
CA SER A 39 -7.16 7.49 -2.63
C SER A 39 -6.05 8.54 -2.74
N ARG A 40 -5.31 8.80 -1.65
CA ARG A 40 -4.13 9.70 -1.68
C ARG A 40 -3.07 9.21 -2.66
N TYR A 41 -2.79 7.91 -2.64
CA TYR A 41 -1.88 7.28 -3.58
C TYR A 41 -2.30 7.51 -5.04
N LEU A 42 -3.56 7.23 -5.38
CA LEU A 42 -4.09 7.41 -6.75
C LEU A 42 -4.18 8.87 -7.18
N ALA A 43 -4.53 9.78 -6.27
CA ALA A 43 -4.49 11.23 -6.52
C ALA A 43 -3.08 11.66 -6.90
N GLY A 44 -2.08 11.18 -6.14
CA GLY A 44 -0.67 11.43 -6.40
C GLY A 44 -0.16 10.81 -7.70
N GLU A 45 -0.59 9.59 -8.05
CA GLU A 45 -0.26 8.97 -9.34
C GLU A 45 -0.85 9.76 -10.51
N ARG A 46 -2.08 10.26 -10.37
CA ARG A 46 -2.70 11.12 -11.39
C ARG A 46 -1.87 12.39 -11.59
N SER A 47 -1.54 13.10 -10.50
CA SER A 47 -0.71 14.31 -10.60
C SER A 47 0.69 14.03 -11.14
N ARG A 48 1.28 12.87 -10.81
CA ARG A 48 2.57 12.42 -11.37
C ARG A 48 2.47 12.25 -12.89
N LEU A 49 1.41 11.62 -13.39
CA LEU A 49 1.20 11.42 -14.83
C LEU A 49 0.95 12.75 -15.57
N GLU A 50 0.16 13.65 -14.99
CA GLU A 50 -0.09 14.99 -15.53
C GLU A 50 1.21 15.82 -15.62
N GLU A 51 2.01 15.85 -14.55
CA GLU A 51 3.30 16.55 -14.54
C GLU A 51 4.27 15.93 -15.56
N MET A 52 4.31 14.60 -15.69
CA MET A 52 5.13 13.90 -16.67
C MET A 52 4.76 14.28 -18.12
N GLN A 53 3.48 14.49 -18.42
CA GLN A 53 3.03 14.92 -19.75
C GLN A 53 3.43 16.36 -20.08
N GLN A 54 3.48 17.24 -19.08
CA GLN A 54 3.87 18.65 -19.26
C GLN A 54 5.37 18.83 -19.55
N LYS A 55 6.21 17.91 -19.07
CA LYS A 55 7.66 17.96 -19.33
C LYS A 55 7.96 17.54 -20.76
N ARG A 56 8.78 18.33 -21.47
CA ARG A 56 9.26 18.00 -22.83
C ARG A 56 10.47 17.09 -22.84
N GLU A 57 11.40 17.29 -21.90
CA GLU A 57 12.66 16.55 -21.85
C GLU A 57 12.49 15.14 -21.23
N PRO A 58 13.04 14.08 -21.85
CA PRO A 58 12.94 12.71 -21.31
C PRO A 58 13.52 12.55 -19.90
N LEU A 59 14.65 13.20 -19.61
CA LEU A 59 15.28 13.14 -18.29
C LEU A 59 14.43 13.83 -17.21
N ALA A 60 13.74 14.92 -17.57
CA ALA A 60 12.82 15.59 -16.66
C ALA A 60 11.60 14.72 -16.36
N ARG A 61 11.07 13.98 -17.35
CA ARG A 61 9.97 13.01 -17.17
C ARG A 61 10.33 11.89 -16.20
N ALA A 62 11.54 11.34 -16.32
CA ALA A 62 12.01 10.25 -15.47
C ALA A 62 12.13 10.63 -13.98
N LYS A 63 12.29 11.92 -13.67
CA LYS A 63 12.39 12.43 -12.29
C LYS A 63 11.03 12.70 -11.63
N VAL A 64 9.92 12.64 -12.38
CA VAL A 64 8.59 12.94 -11.85
C VAL A 64 8.10 11.78 -10.98
N THR A 65 8.01 12.02 -9.68
CA THR A 65 7.56 11.03 -8.69
C THR A 65 6.27 11.45 -8.02
N ASN A 66 5.58 10.48 -7.41
CA ASN A 66 4.36 10.74 -6.68
C ASN A 66 4.68 11.38 -5.33
N ARG A 67 4.21 12.63 -5.14
CA ARG A 67 4.50 13.44 -3.96
C ARG A 67 3.90 12.88 -2.68
N ALA A 68 2.83 12.09 -2.78
CA ALA A 68 2.17 11.47 -1.63
C ALA A 68 2.98 10.31 -1.03
N LEU A 69 3.98 9.76 -1.73
CA LEU A 69 4.68 8.56 -1.29
C LEU A 69 5.39 8.71 0.06
N ARG A 70 6.07 9.83 0.31
CA ARG A 70 6.79 10.04 1.57
C ARG A 70 5.84 10.16 2.77
N GLU A 71 4.72 10.85 2.58
CA GLU A 71 3.70 10.99 3.63
C GLU A 71 3.04 9.64 3.93
N LEU A 72 2.68 8.89 2.88
CA LEU A 72 2.11 7.55 3.00
C LEU A 72 3.08 6.56 3.65
N GLU A 73 4.36 6.62 3.29
CA GLU A 73 5.41 5.82 3.92
C GLU A 73 5.51 6.09 5.42
N ASN A 74 5.53 7.36 5.82
CA ASN A 74 5.65 7.74 7.23
C ASN A 74 4.43 7.29 8.04
N GLU A 75 3.23 7.54 7.51
CA GLU A 75 1.97 7.21 8.16
C GLU A 75 1.79 5.69 8.30
N LEU A 76 1.86 4.95 7.17
CA LEU A 76 1.69 3.50 7.17
C LEU A 76 2.85 2.79 7.87
N GLY A 77 4.08 3.29 7.74
CA GLY A 77 5.27 2.71 8.38
C GLY A 77 5.26 2.85 9.90
N THR A 78 4.71 3.95 10.44
CA THR A 78 4.51 4.09 11.89
C THR A 78 3.52 3.05 12.41
N LEU A 79 2.41 2.86 11.71
CA LEU A 79 1.41 1.86 12.08
C LEU A 79 1.92 0.43 11.92
N TYR A 80 2.67 0.16 10.85
CA TYR A 80 3.31 -1.11 10.60
C TYR A 80 4.26 -1.47 11.75
N ARG A 81 5.17 -0.56 12.14
CA ARG A 81 6.06 -0.78 13.30
C ARG A 81 5.30 -1.02 14.59
N ASN A 82 4.26 -0.23 14.85
CA ASN A 82 3.44 -0.39 16.06
C ASN A 82 2.72 -1.74 16.11
N THR A 83 2.36 -2.30 14.95
CA THR A 83 1.71 -3.63 14.86
C THR A 83 2.66 -4.77 15.24
N TYR A 84 3.96 -4.59 14.98
CA TYR A 84 4.98 -5.64 15.12
C TYR A 84 6.04 -5.35 16.19
N SER A 85 5.86 -4.29 17.00
CA SER A 85 6.77 -3.98 18.11
C SER A 85 6.66 -5.05 19.20
N GLU A 86 7.81 -5.55 19.66
CA GLU A 86 7.91 -6.60 20.70
C GLU A 86 7.49 -6.10 22.10
N THR A 87 7.45 -4.78 22.30
CA THR A 87 6.92 -4.11 23.49
C THR A 87 5.38 -4.13 23.51
N LYS A 88 4.80 -5.32 23.59
CA LYS A 88 3.37 -5.53 23.82
C LYS A 88 3.00 -5.17 25.25
N ASP A 89 2.74 -3.90 25.50
CA ASP A 89 1.66 -3.59 26.44
C ASP A 89 0.36 -3.93 25.71
N ASN A 90 -0.36 -4.93 26.22
CA ASN A 90 -1.55 -5.56 25.62
C ASN A 90 -2.78 -4.61 25.49
N SER A 91 -2.59 -3.29 25.43
CA SER A 91 -3.65 -2.30 25.35
C SER A 91 -3.74 -1.68 23.95
N SER A 92 -4.67 -2.20 23.14
CA SER A 92 -5.44 -1.41 22.16
C SER A 92 -4.74 -0.79 20.94
N VAL A 93 -3.53 -1.18 20.57
CA VAL A 93 -2.97 -0.75 19.27
C VAL A 93 -3.62 -1.57 18.16
N GLU A 94 -4.52 -0.91 17.42
CA GLU A 94 -5.20 -1.49 16.27
C GLU A 94 -4.17 -1.88 15.19
N ALA A 95 -4.01 -3.19 14.99
CA ALA A 95 -3.07 -3.76 14.03
C ALA A 95 -3.36 -3.26 12.61
N LEU A 96 -2.31 -3.02 11.82
CA LEU A 96 -2.48 -2.68 10.42
C LEU A 96 -3.14 -3.86 9.69
N ASP A 97 -4.20 -3.63 8.93
CA ASP A 97 -4.89 -4.72 8.23
C ASP A 97 -4.08 -5.16 6.98
N PRO A 98 -4.36 -6.36 6.43
CA PRO A 98 -3.60 -6.91 5.30
C PRO A 98 -3.62 -6.02 4.05
N PHE A 99 -4.69 -5.24 3.81
CA PHE A 99 -4.79 -4.36 2.65
C PHE A 99 -3.95 -3.11 2.83
N CYS A 100 -3.89 -2.55 4.04
CA CYS A 100 -2.94 -1.49 4.35
C CYS A 100 -1.48 -1.96 4.32
N MET A 101 -1.18 -3.20 4.73
CA MET A 101 0.17 -3.78 4.55
C MET A 101 0.54 -3.89 3.06
N TYR A 102 -0.40 -4.33 2.22
CA TYR A 102 -0.21 -4.34 0.76
C TYR A 102 0.09 -2.94 0.22
N LEU A 103 -0.71 -1.94 0.61
CA LEU A 103 -0.51 -0.56 0.17
C LEU A 103 0.84 -0.01 0.64
N TYR A 104 1.25 -0.33 1.87
CA TYR A 104 2.56 0.05 2.39
C TYR A 104 3.69 -0.57 1.56
N GLY A 105 3.61 -1.87 1.25
CA GLY A 105 4.55 -2.55 0.37
C GLY A 105 4.59 -1.95 -1.04
N LEU A 106 3.44 -1.55 -1.59
CA LEU A 106 3.34 -0.86 -2.88
C LEU A 106 4.06 0.50 -2.87
N VAL A 107 3.86 1.29 -1.80
CA VAL A 107 4.52 2.59 -1.61
C VAL A 107 6.04 2.42 -1.46
N LEU A 108 6.48 1.48 -0.61
CA LEU A 108 7.91 1.18 -0.41
C LEU A 108 8.59 0.75 -1.71
N LYS A 109 7.92 -0.08 -2.52
CA LYS A 109 8.41 -0.49 -3.83
C LYS A 109 8.60 0.72 -4.77
N GLN A 110 7.65 1.66 -4.81
CA GLN A 110 7.81 2.87 -5.63
C GLN A 110 8.90 3.82 -5.13
N LEU A 111 9.30 3.69 -3.87
CA LEU A 111 10.43 4.40 -3.27
C LEU A 111 11.74 3.60 -3.37
N ASP A 112 11.77 2.52 -4.16
CA ASP A 112 12.91 1.61 -4.35
C ASP A 112 13.41 0.91 -3.07
N ARG A 113 12.58 0.84 -2.02
CA ARG A 113 12.90 0.17 -0.74
C ARG A 113 12.48 -1.31 -0.79
N ASN A 114 13.10 -2.06 -1.70
CA ASN A 114 12.66 -3.40 -2.10
C ASN A 114 12.65 -4.43 -0.98
N ASP A 115 13.62 -4.40 -0.05
CA ASP A 115 13.71 -5.37 1.05
C ASP A 115 12.53 -5.19 2.02
N LEU A 116 12.28 -3.94 2.44
CA LEU A 116 11.14 -3.59 3.28
C LEU A 116 9.81 -3.86 2.58
N ALA A 117 9.73 -3.56 1.27
CA ALA A 117 8.54 -3.83 0.47
C ALA A 117 8.23 -5.33 0.44
N THR A 118 9.25 -6.17 0.27
CA THR A 118 9.14 -7.63 0.26
C THR A 118 8.61 -8.13 1.61
N GLU A 119 9.19 -7.66 2.71
CA GLU A 119 8.76 -8.02 4.06
C GLU A 119 7.28 -7.67 4.30
N ALA A 120 6.87 -6.43 4.00
CA ALA A 120 5.50 -5.98 4.17
C ALA A 120 4.50 -6.75 3.29
N LEU A 121 4.89 -7.09 2.05
CA LEU A 121 4.06 -7.86 1.13
C LEU A 121 3.93 -9.32 1.55
N VAL A 122 4.99 -9.95 2.06
CA VAL A 122 4.92 -11.31 2.63
C VAL A 122 3.92 -11.35 3.79
N ARG A 123 3.97 -10.37 4.69
CA ARG A 123 3.01 -10.28 5.80
C ARG A 123 1.58 -10.06 5.30
N SER A 124 1.40 -9.23 4.26
CA SER A 124 0.09 -9.00 3.63
C SER A 124 -0.51 -10.28 3.03
N VAL A 125 0.28 -11.04 2.26
CA VAL A 125 -0.22 -12.26 1.59
C VAL A 125 -0.44 -13.43 2.54
N ASN A 126 0.35 -13.54 3.61
CA ASN A 126 0.08 -14.53 4.66
C ASN A 126 -1.20 -14.18 5.43
N ALA A 127 -1.40 -12.89 5.75
CA ALA A 127 -2.58 -12.46 6.50
C ALA A 127 -3.87 -12.45 5.65
N TYR A 128 -3.78 -12.23 4.34
CA TYR A 128 -4.90 -12.37 3.41
C TYR A 128 -4.46 -12.91 2.03
N PRO A 129 -4.45 -14.24 1.86
CA PRO A 129 -3.90 -14.90 0.65
C PRO A 129 -4.67 -14.59 -0.63
N PHE A 130 -5.94 -14.19 -0.56
CA PHE A 130 -6.78 -13.98 -1.73
C PHE A 130 -6.59 -12.62 -2.42
N ASN A 131 -5.72 -11.74 -1.91
CA ASN A 131 -5.39 -10.49 -2.59
C ASN A 131 -4.30 -10.71 -3.66
N TRP A 132 -4.72 -11.05 -4.88
CA TRP A 132 -3.79 -11.27 -6.00
C TRP A 132 -2.92 -10.04 -6.34
N SER A 133 -3.38 -8.82 -6.06
CA SER A 133 -2.59 -7.62 -6.29
C SER A 133 -1.32 -7.58 -5.43
N ALA A 134 -1.40 -8.10 -4.19
CA ALA A 134 -0.25 -8.21 -3.31
C ALA A 134 0.76 -9.25 -3.83
N TRP A 135 0.28 -10.42 -4.27
CA TRP A 135 1.12 -11.44 -4.90
C TRP A 135 1.82 -10.91 -6.16
N ARG A 136 1.10 -10.23 -7.06
CA ARG A 136 1.70 -9.62 -8.26
C ARG A 136 2.77 -8.59 -7.92
N CYS A 137 2.54 -7.80 -6.87
CA CYS A 137 3.53 -6.85 -6.39
C CYS A 137 4.77 -7.58 -5.88
N LEU A 138 4.58 -8.64 -5.08
CA LEU A 138 5.66 -9.48 -4.57
C LEU A 138 6.46 -10.15 -5.69
N THR A 139 5.81 -10.73 -6.71
CA THR A 139 6.48 -11.36 -7.86
C THR A 139 7.44 -10.39 -8.54
N SER A 140 7.05 -9.13 -8.71
CA SER A 140 7.89 -8.14 -9.38
C SER A 140 9.15 -7.72 -8.60
N LEU A 141 9.21 -8.05 -7.29
CA LEU A 141 10.38 -7.82 -6.44
C LEU A 141 11.30 -9.04 -6.39
N VAL A 142 10.77 -10.23 -6.63
CA VAL A 142 11.53 -11.48 -6.57
C VAL A 142 12.28 -11.72 -7.87
N LYS A 143 13.62 -11.72 -7.81
CA LYS A 143 14.48 -11.83 -8.99
C LYS A 143 14.85 -13.26 -9.37
N SER A 144 14.71 -14.23 -8.46
CA SER A 144 15.05 -15.63 -8.70
C SER A 144 14.15 -16.60 -7.93
N LYS A 145 14.04 -17.84 -8.41
CA LYS A 145 13.31 -18.91 -7.73
C LYS A 145 13.88 -19.24 -6.33
N GLU A 146 15.19 -19.11 -6.16
CA GLU A 146 15.88 -19.29 -4.88
C GLU A 146 15.54 -18.22 -3.86
N SER A 147 15.19 -17.00 -4.31
CA SER A 147 14.69 -15.97 -3.42
C SER A 147 13.28 -16.28 -2.93
N VAL A 148 12.46 -16.95 -3.73
CA VAL A 148 11.08 -17.34 -3.34
C VAL A 148 11.09 -18.32 -2.18
N SER A 149 11.97 -19.32 -2.19
CA SER A 149 12.05 -20.33 -1.12
C SER A 149 12.51 -19.75 0.22
N LYS A 150 13.16 -18.58 0.21
CA LYS A 150 13.55 -17.83 1.40
C LYS A 150 12.44 -16.93 1.93
N LEU A 151 11.37 -16.70 1.17
CA LEU A 151 10.22 -15.97 1.65
C LEU A 151 9.47 -16.85 2.66
N GLY A 152 9.21 -16.33 3.86
CA GLY A 152 8.41 -16.99 4.89
C GLY A 152 6.93 -17.07 4.52
N LEU A 153 6.60 -17.61 3.35
CA LEU A 153 5.23 -17.75 2.84
C LEU A 153 4.57 -18.98 3.45
N GLU A 154 3.45 -18.74 4.13
CA GLU A 154 2.60 -19.79 4.69
C GLU A 154 1.99 -20.67 3.58
N ASP A 155 1.69 -21.91 3.91
CA ASP A 155 1.16 -22.85 2.92
C ASP A 155 -0.33 -22.61 2.68
N HIS A 156 -0.66 -22.12 1.49
CA HIS A 156 -2.01 -21.79 1.05
C HIS A 156 -2.21 -22.25 -0.39
N CYS A 157 -3.46 -22.52 -0.80
CA CYS A 157 -3.76 -22.87 -2.19
C CYS A 157 -3.27 -21.80 -3.20
N ILE A 158 -3.26 -20.53 -2.81
CA ILE A 158 -2.77 -19.43 -3.66
C ILE A 158 -1.24 -19.44 -3.81
N LYS A 159 -0.49 -19.96 -2.83
CA LYS A 159 0.96 -20.14 -2.94
C LYS A 159 1.30 -21.06 -4.11
N GLN A 160 0.50 -22.10 -4.36
CA GLN A 160 0.69 -23.01 -5.50
C GLN A 160 0.50 -22.31 -6.85
N MET A 161 -0.34 -21.28 -6.92
CA MET A 161 -0.53 -20.45 -8.13
C MET A 161 0.59 -19.42 -8.32
N PHE A 162 1.32 -19.10 -7.24
CA PHE A 162 2.42 -18.13 -7.24
C PHE A 162 3.77 -18.76 -7.58
N LEU A 163 3.98 -20.03 -7.19
CA LEU A 163 5.17 -20.84 -7.52
C LEU A 163 5.18 -21.30 -8.98
#